data_AF-A0A2S6TR40-F1
#
_entry.id   AF-A0A2S6TR40-F1
#
_cell.length_a   1.000
_cell.length_b   1.000
_cell.length_c   1.000
_cell.angle_alpha   90.00
_cell.angle_beta   90.00
_cell.angle_gamma   90.00
#
_symmetry.space_group_name_H-M   'P 1'
#
loop_
_entity.id
_entity.type
_entity.pdbx_description
1 polymer ?
#
loop_
_entity_poly.entity_id
_entity_poly.type
_entity_poly.pdbx_seq_one_letter_code
_entity_poly.pdbx_strand_id
1 'polypeptide(L)'
;MDWKEISEEEAKNHPDYGFGGVLYLVYAICIIWSLHSLYIVFLDTGYVLTDSYGYENRTMADFTCFIQFVLTLPFLYLAPKLHSTMPNVALSLFSVNWAIWFTFGMINPKAVPMSILVTAATVFMVVYLARSTRVNVTYRHRVRA
;
A
#
# COMPACT_ATOMS: atom_id res chain seq x y z
N MET A 1 23.09 4.31 0.11
CA MET A 1 22.62 5.40 -0.80
C MET A 1 22.54 6.60 0.08
N ASP A 2 23.42 7.56 -0.16
CA ASP A 2 23.53 8.75 0.66
C ASP A 2 22.48 9.74 0.20
N TRP A 3 21.60 10.11 1.12
CA TRP A 3 20.58 11.13 0.89
C TRP A 3 21.03 12.38 1.64
N LYS A 4 21.09 13.50 0.92
CA LYS A 4 21.37 14.81 1.50
C LYS A 4 20.04 15.49 1.85
N GLU A 5 19.88 15.89 3.10
CA GLU A 5 18.75 16.72 3.53
C GLU A 5 18.85 18.12 2.91
N ILE A 6 17.71 18.64 2.48
CA ILE A 6 17.56 19.97 1.88
C ILE A 6 16.46 20.73 2.60
N SER A 7 16.44 22.06 2.44
CA SER A 7 15.37 22.88 3.00
C SER A 7 14.02 22.58 2.31
N GLU A 8 12.91 22.88 2.98
CA GLU A 8 11.58 22.72 2.39
C GLU A 8 11.39 23.61 1.14
N GLU A 9 11.99 24.80 1.13
CA GLU A 9 11.93 25.72 -0.01
C GLU A 9 12.69 25.17 -1.22
N GLU A 10 13.89 24.61 -1.00
CA GLU A 10 14.65 23.91 -2.03
C GLU A 10 13.90 22.68 -2.54
N ALA A 11 13.25 21.93 -1.65
CA ALA A 11 12.45 20.77 -2.03
C ALA A 11 11.27 21.18 -2.93
N LYS A 12 10.53 22.24 -2.59
CA LYS A 12 9.39 22.74 -3.37
C LYS A 12 9.76 23.19 -4.78
N ASN A 13 10.97 23.70 -4.95
CA ASN A 13 11.50 24.14 -6.25
C ASN A 13 12.10 23.00 -7.08
N HIS A 14 12.25 21.81 -6.52
CA HIS A 14 12.80 20.65 -7.22
C HIS A 14 11.78 20.05 -8.21
N PRO A 15 12.18 19.66 -9.44
CA PRO A 15 11.25 19.17 -10.47
C PRO A 15 10.47 17.91 -10.08
N ASP A 16 11.05 17.09 -9.20
CA ASP A 16 10.39 15.89 -8.66
C ASP A 16 9.42 16.16 -7.49
N TYR A 17 9.28 17.39 -7.02
CA TYR A 17 8.37 17.71 -5.93
C TYR A 17 6.90 17.50 -6.33
N GLY A 18 6.06 17.19 -5.35
CA GLY A 18 4.63 17.03 -5.49
C GLY A 18 4.16 15.59 -5.77
N PHE A 19 2.83 15.45 -5.81
CA PHE A 19 2.13 14.19 -6.02
C PHE A 19 2.08 13.87 -7.52
N GLY A 20 2.82 12.86 -7.98
CA GLY A 20 3.06 12.67 -9.40
C GLY A 20 3.68 11.34 -9.82
N GLY A 21 3.69 11.09 -11.12
CA GLY A 21 4.36 9.93 -11.74
C GLY A 21 3.89 8.59 -11.17
N VAL A 22 4.86 7.72 -10.82
CA VAL A 22 4.57 6.38 -10.27
C VAL A 22 3.84 6.44 -8.91
N LEU A 23 3.85 7.58 -8.21
CA LEU A 23 3.05 7.72 -6.98
C LEU A 23 1.54 7.68 -7.28
N TYR A 24 1.09 8.13 -8.45
CA TYR A 24 -0.29 7.94 -8.90
C TYR A 24 -0.63 6.46 -9.06
N LEU A 25 0.31 5.66 -9.59
CA LEU A 25 0.11 4.22 -9.75
C LEU A 25 -0.01 3.53 -8.39
N VAL A 26 0.87 3.84 -7.44
CA VAL A 26 0.79 3.31 -6.07
C VAL A 26 -0.54 3.69 -5.41
N TYR A 27 -0.98 4.94 -5.61
CA TYR A 27 -2.25 5.43 -5.10
C TYR A 27 -3.46 4.70 -5.71
N ALA A 28 -3.46 4.51 -7.03
CA ALA A 28 -4.50 3.76 -7.74
C ALA A 28 -4.57 2.30 -7.28
N ILE A 29 -3.42 1.63 -7.10
CA ILE A 29 -3.35 0.27 -6.54
C ILE A 29 -4.02 0.23 -5.16
N CYS A 30 -3.74 1.19 -4.29
CA CYS A 30 -4.33 1.25 -2.95
C CYS A 30 -5.85 1.48 -2.98
N ILE A 31 -6.36 2.30 -3.92
CA ILE A 31 -7.81 2.47 -4.13
C ILE A 31 -8.43 1.15 -4.58
N ILE A 32 -7.86 0.50 -5.59
CA ILE A 32 -8.39 -0.76 -6.12
C ILE A 32 -8.38 -1.84 -5.04
N TRP A 33 -7.30 -1.93 -4.26
CA TRP A 33 -7.19 -2.85 -3.12
C TRP A 33 -8.28 -2.55 -2.09
N SER A 34 -8.50 -1.28 -1.73
CA SER A 34 -9.53 -0.87 -0.79
C SER A 34 -10.94 -1.24 -1.28
N LEU A 35 -11.25 -0.97 -2.56
CA LEU A 35 -12.52 -1.33 -3.17
C LEU A 35 -12.72 -2.84 -3.21
N HIS A 36 -11.68 -3.58 -3.56
CA HIS A 36 -11.68 -5.05 -3.55
C HIS A 36 -11.94 -5.62 -2.15
N SER A 37 -11.28 -5.06 -1.14
CA SER A 37 -11.48 -5.44 0.26
C SER A 37 -12.91 -5.16 0.73
N LEU A 38 -13.46 -3.98 0.42
CA LEU A 38 -14.85 -3.64 0.74
C LEU A 38 -15.84 -4.53 -0.02
N TYR A 39 -15.53 -4.90 -1.26
CA TYR A 39 -16.36 -5.82 -2.03
C TYR A 39 -16.45 -7.18 -1.36
N ILE A 40 -15.33 -7.75 -0.91
CA ILE A 40 -15.33 -9.03 -0.17
C ILE A 40 -16.21 -8.91 1.08
N VAL A 41 -16.01 -7.86 1.88
CA VAL A 41 -16.69 -7.70 3.17
C VAL A 41 -18.20 -7.48 3.04
N PHE A 42 -18.63 -6.67 2.07
CA PHE A 42 -20.01 -6.18 2.03
C PHE A 42 -20.84 -6.73 0.88
N LEU A 43 -20.21 -7.19 -0.21
CA LEU A 43 -20.89 -7.47 -1.48
C LEU A 43 -20.68 -8.90 -2.00
N ASP A 44 -19.68 -9.64 -1.52
CA ASP A 44 -19.47 -11.06 -1.88
C ASP A 44 -20.40 -11.99 -1.08
N THR A 45 -21.72 -11.77 -1.15
CA THR A 45 -22.72 -12.45 -0.32
C THR A 45 -22.78 -13.98 -0.52
N GLY A 46 -22.26 -14.47 -1.64
CA GLY A 46 -22.12 -15.90 -1.93
C GLY A 46 -20.73 -16.48 -1.62
N TYR A 47 -19.79 -15.64 -1.16
CA TYR A 47 -18.38 -15.98 -0.95
C TYR A 47 -17.69 -16.58 -2.17
N VAL A 48 -18.17 -16.28 -3.38
CA VAL A 48 -17.65 -16.89 -4.63
C VAL A 48 -16.21 -16.45 -4.84
N LEU A 49 -15.95 -15.16 -4.66
CA LEU A 49 -14.61 -14.61 -4.83
C LEU A 49 -13.70 -15.04 -3.67
N THR A 50 -14.22 -14.99 -2.45
CA THR A 50 -13.55 -15.43 -1.23
C THR A 50 -13.06 -16.87 -1.34
N ASP A 51 -13.95 -17.79 -1.73
CA ASP A 51 -13.64 -19.21 -1.89
C ASP A 51 -12.65 -19.44 -3.08
N SER A 52 -12.72 -18.59 -4.12
CA SER A 52 -11.77 -18.65 -5.26
C SER A 52 -10.34 -18.28 -4.87
N TYR A 53 -10.17 -17.41 -3.87
CA TYR A 53 -8.86 -17.04 -3.31
C TYR A 53 -8.34 -18.05 -2.29
N GLY A 54 -9.08 -19.11 -1.99
CA GLY A 54 -8.63 -20.18 -1.10
C GLY A 54 -8.75 -19.83 0.38
N TYR A 55 -9.60 -18.86 0.74
CA TYR A 55 -9.98 -18.65 2.13
C TYR A 55 -10.79 -19.85 2.64
N GLU A 56 -10.35 -20.48 3.72
CA GLU A 56 -11.06 -21.61 4.33
C GLU A 56 -12.06 -21.17 5.41
N ASN A 57 -11.86 -19.98 5.97
CA ASN A 57 -12.73 -19.37 6.95
C ASN A 57 -13.21 -18.01 6.43
N ARG A 58 -14.50 -17.95 6.08
CA ARG A 58 -15.17 -16.76 5.51
C ARG A 58 -15.15 -15.57 6.46
N THR A 59 -15.42 -15.79 7.74
CA THR A 59 -15.34 -14.73 8.76
C THR A 59 -13.92 -14.19 8.90
N MET A 60 -12.91 -15.06 8.77
CA MET A 60 -11.50 -14.62 8.77
C MET A 60 -11.15 -13.83 7.51
N ALA A 61 -11.73 -14.18 6.36
CA ALA A 61 -11.59 -13.43 5.12
C ALA A 61 -12.18 -12.02 5.25
N ASP A 62 -13.42 -11.91 5.76
CA ASP A 62 -14.10 -10.64 6.01
C ASP A 62 -13.28 -9.77 6.97
N PHE A 63 -12.83 -10.34 8.09
CA PHE A 63 -12.00 -9.63 9.06
C PHE A 63 -10.68 -9.16 8.44
N THR A 64 -9.99 -10.04 7.71
CA THR A 64 -8.73 -9.73 7.05
C THR A 64 -8.91 -8.57 6.07
N CYS A 65 -9.84 -8.69 5.13
CA CYS A 65 -10.10 -7.64 4.14
C CYS A 65 -10.54 -6.32 4.78
N PHE A 66 -11.37 -6.37 5.84
CA PHE A 66 -11.74 -5.15 6.56
C PHE A 66 -10.54 -4.44 7.18
N ILE A 67 -9.65 -5.19 7.85
CA ILE A 67 -8.43 -4.62 8.43
C ILE A 67 -7.50 -4.09 7.33
N GLN A 68 -7.35 -4.80 6.22
CA GLN A 68 -6.54 -4.33 5.08
C GLN A 68 -7.05 -2.99 4.53
N PHE A 69 -8.38 -2.82 4.41
CA PHE A 69 -9.00 -1.55 4.05
C PHE A 69 -8.62 -0.44 5.05
N VAL A 70 -8.83 -0.68 6.35
CA VAL A 70 -8.54 0.31 7.41
C VAL A 70 -7.07 0.72 7.41
N LEU A 71 -6.15 -0.24 7.27
CA LEU A 71 -4.71 0.02 7.22
C LEU A 71 -4.28 0.79 5.97
N THR A 72 -5.07 0.80 4.90
CA THR A 72 -4.79 1.54 3.67
C THR A 72 -5.23 3.00 3.73
N LEU A 73 -6.23 3.32 4.58
CA LEU A 73 -6.80 4.67 4.70
C LEU A 73 -5.78 5.76 5.05
N PRO A 74 -4.81 5.57 5.98
CA PRO A 74 -3.85 6.62 6.29
C PRO A 74 -2.99 7.02 5.09
N PHE A 75 -2.59 6.06 4.25
CA PHE A 75 -1.87 6.38 3.01
C PHE A 75 -2.75 7.17 2.05
N LEU A 76 -4.00 6.72 1.83
CA LEU A 76 -4.95 7.42 0.95
C LEU A 76 -5.23 8.86 1.40
N TYR A 77 -5.22 9.10 2.71
CA TYR A 77 -5.44 10.43 3.28
C TYR A 77 -4.19 11.32 3.22
N LEU A 78 -3.02 10.80 3.61
CA LEU A 78 -1.81 11.59 3.81
C LEU A 78 -1.05 11.88 2.50
N ALA A 79 -1.11 10.97 1.53
CA ALA A 79 -0.37 11.11 0.28
C ALA A 79 -0.77 12.34 -0.55
N PRO A 80 -2.06 12.59 -0.86
CA PRO A 80 -2.44 13.79 -1.62
C PRO A 80 -2.20 15.09 -0.84
N LYS A 81 -2.10 15.02 0.48
CA LYS A 81 -1.81 16.17 1.36
C LYS A 81 -0.32 16.51 1.46
N LEU A 82 0.54 15.73 0.82
CA LEU A 82 2.00 15.93 0.87
C LEU A 82 2.56 15.90 2.32
N HIS A 83 1.91 15.16 3.22
CA HIS A 83 2.27 15.18 4.64
C HIS A 83 3.56 14.40 4.90
N SER A 84 4.54 15.01 5.58
CA SER A 84 5.90 14.46 5.73
C SER A 84 5.96 13.07 6.38
N THR A 85 5.00 12.74 7.25
CA THR A 85 4.93 11.41 7.89
C THR A 85 4.43 10.30 6.95
N MET A 86 3.82 10.63 5.80
CA MET A 86 3.19 9.68 4.90
C MET A 86 4.10 8.48 4.56
N PRO A 87 5.36 8.65 4.14
CA PRO A 87 6.16 7.51 3.70
C PRO A 87 6.42 6.50 4.83
N ASN A 88 6.64 6.98 6.05
CA ASN A 88 6.94 6.11 7.18
C ASN A 88 5.68 5.36 7.63
N VAL A 89 4.55 6.08 7.74
CA VAL A 89 3.24 5.48 8.05
C VAL A 89 2.86 4.44 7.01
N ALA A 90 2.98 4.76 5.71
CA ALA A 90 2.65 3.85 4.63
C ALA A 90 3.52 2.58 4.62
N LEU A 91 4.84 2.72 4.82
CA LEU A 91 5.75 1.57 4.88
C LEU A 91 5.40 0.62 6.03
N SER A 92 5.12 1.16 7.22
CA SER A 92 4.69 0.37 8.38
C SER A 92 3.37 -0.35 8.11
N LEU A 93 2.36 0.38 7.63
CA LEU A 93 1.03 -0.19 7.42
C LEU A 93 1.00 -1.23 6.28
N PHE A 94 1.74 -1.02 5.19
CA PHE A 94 1.86 -2.01 4.12
C PHE A 94 2.58 -3.28 4.58
N SER A 95 3.57 -3.14 5.46
CA SER A 95 4.26 -4.28 6.05
C SER A 95 3.34 -5.08 7.00
N VAL A 96 2.53 -4.39 7.82
CA VAL A 96 1.52 -5.03 8.67
C VAL A 96 0.44 -5.71 7.83
N ASN A 97 -0.06 -5.04 6.79
CA ASN A 97 -1.06 -5.59 5.87
C ASN A 97 -0.53 -6.87 5.20
N TRP A 98 0.72 -6.87 4.75
CA TRP A 98 1.38 -8.04 4.18
C TRP A 98 1.50 -9.20 5.18
N ALA A 99 1.90 -8.92 6.43
CA ALA A 99 1.98 -9.95 7.48
C ALA A 99 0.61 -10.57 7.80
N ILE A 100 -0.45 -9.76 7.84
CA ILE A 100 -1.83 -10.21 8.07
C ILE A 100 -2.27 -11.16 6.95
N TRP A 101 -2.02 -10.82 5.68
CA TRP A 101 -2.36 -11.67 4.53
C TRP A 101 -1.73 -13.07 4.65
N PHE A 102 -0.44 -13.15 4.98
CA PHE A 102 0.25 -14.44 5.10
C PHE A 102 -0.15 -15.25 6.34
N THR A 103 -0.57 -14.56 7.41
CA THR A 103 -0.98 -15.23 8.65
C THR A 103 -2.40 -15.78 8.56
N PHE A 104 -3.31 -15.04 7.93
CA PHE A 104 -4.75 -15.34 7.98
C PHE A 104 -5.39 -15.63 6.62
N GLY A 105 -4.75 -15.19 5.52
CA GLY A 105 -5.24 -15.38 4.15
C GLY A 105 -4.67 -16.62 3.43
N MET A 106 -3.57 -17.20 3.92
CA MET A 106 -2.96 -18.38 3.30
C MET A 106 -3.10 -19.65 4.13
N ILE A 107 -4.09 -20.48 3.78
CA ILE A 107 -4.21 -21.84 4.32
C ILE A 107 -4.34 -22.89 3.20
N ASN A 108 -4.62 -22.45 1.96
CA ASN A 108 -4.91 -23.34 0.83
C ASN A 108 -3.98 -23.11 -0.40
N PRO A 109 -3.56 -24.16 -1.13
CA PRO A 109 -2.80 -24.02 -2.39
C PRO A 109 -3.47 -23.13 -3.45
N LYS A 110 -4.80 -23.00 -3.44
CA LYS A 110 -5.54 -22.09 -4.32
C LYS A 110 -5.17 -20.61 -4.12
N ALA A 111 -4.66 -20.25 -2.94
CA ALA A 111 -4.24 -18.88 -2.61
C ALA A 111 -2.88 -18.49 -3.20
N VAL A 112 -2.10 -19.44 -3.74
CA VAL A 112 -0.72 -19.20 -4.21
C VAL A 112 -0.65 -18.12 -5.30
N PRO A 113 -1.45 -18.16 -6.38
CA PRO A 113 -1.38 -17.12 -7.42
C PRO A 113 -1.69 -15.72 -6.87
N MET A 114 -2.71 -15.60 -6.02
CA MET A 114 -3.07 -14.32 -5.41
C MET A 114 -1.96 -13.82 -4.47
N SER A 115 -1.33 -14.72 -3.73
CA SER A 115 -0.23 -14.38 -2.80
C SER A 115 1.02 -13.88 -3.53
N ILE A 116 1.31 -14.41 -4.72
CA ILE A 116 2.38 -13.89 -5.60
C ILE A 116 2.05 -12.46 -6.02
N LEU A 117 0.82 -12.20 -6.48
CA LEU A 117 0.39 -10.87 -6.92
C LEU A 117 0.43 -9.85 -5.77
N VAL A 118 -0.14 -10.21 -4.61
CA VAL A 118 -0.15 -9.37 -3.40
C VAL A 118 1.27 -9.06 -2.94
N THR A 119 2.17 -10.05 -2.96
CA THR A 119 3.58 -9.86 -2.60
C THR A 119 4.30 -8.96 -3.58
N ALA A 120 4.12 -9.19 -4.88
CA ALA A 120 4.75 -8.37 -5.92
C ALA A 120 4.29 -6.91 -5.82
N ALA A 121 2.98 -6.67 -5.65
CA ALA A 121 2.42 -5.34 -5.46
C ALA A 121 2.96 -4.67 -4.19
N THR A 122 2.96 -5.38 -3.05
CA THR A 122 3.45 -4.85 -1.78
C THR A 122 4.92 -4.49 -1.85
N VAL A 123 5.77 -5.41 -2.35
CA VAL A 123 7.21 -5.18 -2.50
C VAL A 123 7.47 -3.99 -3.43
N PHE A 124 6.76 -3.90 -4.55
CA PHE A 124 6.83 -2.76 -5.45
C PHE A 124 6.51 -1.45 -4.71
N MET A 125 5.39 -1.38 -3.98
CA MET A 125 4.98 -0.18 -3.24
C MET A 125 6.01 0.19 -2.16
N VAL A 126 6.48 -0.78 -1.38
CA VAL A 126 7.48 -0.57 -0.32
C VAL A 126 8.80 -0.07 -0.89
N VAL A 127 9.32 -0.72 -1.94
CA VAL A 127 10.58 -0.33 -2.59
C VAL A 127 10.44 1.06 -3.21
N TYR A 128 9.31 1.35 -3.86
CA TYR A 128 9.04 2.66 -4.44
C TYR A 128 9.01 3.74 -3.36
N LEU A 129 8.22 3.59 -2.29
CA LEU A 129 8.13 4.57 -1.20
C LEU A 129 9.46 4.75 -0.45
N ALA A 130 10.28 3.70 -0.35
CA ALA A 130 11.58 3.79 0.28
C ALA A 130 12.62 4.53 -0.59
N ARG A 131 12.62 4.29 -1.91
CA ARG A 131 13.75 4.67 -2.79
C ARG A 131 13.45 5.73 -3.83
N SER A 132 12.20 6.06 -4.08
CA SER A 132 11.78 7.03 -5.10
C SER A 132 12.32 8.43 -4.81
N THR A 133 12.99 9.05 -5.78
CA THR A 133 13.45 10.45 -5.67
C THR A 133 12.27 11.37 -5.34
N ARG A 134 11.14 11.21 -6.05
CA ARG A 134 9.92 11.98 -5.80
C ARG A 134 9.41 11.84 -4.37
N VAL A 135 9.35 10.63 -3.82
CA VAL A 135 8.88 10.45 -2.44
C VAL A 135 9.85 11.10 -1.44
N ASN A 136 11.15 10.99 -1.71
CA ASN A 136 12.18 11.55 -0.84
C ASN A 136 12.23 13.07 -0.89
N VAL A 137 12.11 13.67 -2.07
CA VAL A 137 12.05 15.13 -2.25
C VAL A 137 10.76 15.67 -1.68
N THR A 138 9.60 15.11 -2.06
CA THR A 138 8.29 15.65 -1.69
C THR A 138 7.97 15.54 -0.21
N TYR A 139 8.29 14.42 0.43
CA TYR A 139 7.82 14.16 1.80
C TYR A 139 8.92 14.15 2.85
N ARG A 140 10.17 13.93 2.43
CA ARG A 140 11.33 13.82 3.34
C ARG A 140 12.36 14.93 3.13
N HIS A 141 12.10 15.85 2.21
CA HIS A 141 12.98 16.97 1.86
C HIS A 141 14.44 16.54 1.72
N ARG A 142 14.69 15.52 0.89
CA ARG A 142 16.05 15.01 0.64
C ARG A 142 16.28 14.60 -0.80
N VAL A 143 17.49 14.84 -1.29
CA VAL A 143 17.97 14.50 -2.64
C VAL A 143 19.11 13.50 -2.58
N ARG A 144 19.40 12.80 -3.69
CA ARG A 144 20.58 11.91 -3.74
C ARG A 144 21.85 12.77 -3.69
N ALA A 145 22.77 12.40 -2.80
CA ALA A 145 24.11 12.98 -2.75
C ALA A 145 24.97 12.49 -3.92
#